data_AF-A0A7W1LY52-F1
#
_entry.id   AF-A0A7W1LY52-F1
#
_cell.length_a   1.000
_cell.length_b   1.000
_cell.length_c   1.000
_cell.angle_alpha   90.00
_cell.angle_beta   90.00
_cell.angle_gamma   90.00
#
_symmetry.space_group_name_H-M   'P 1'
#
loop_
_entity.id
_entity.type
_entity.pdbx_description
1 polymer ?
#
loop_
_entity_poly.entity_id
_entity_poly.type
_entity_poly.pdbx_seq_one_letter_code
_entity_poly.pdbx_strand_id
1 'polypeptide(L)'
;MIEEEKIKLNNAGEGGETEARESRTLSISSRNGLTYLLISKSIAEATLVAVLALTFYFTAFPPYYRGWGEVTAEQRIAGWSVNVAAPWDRVEVYLYIDGRFVASGTANLSRPDVSGAGFARDEWHGYVFDLPPLEKGEHEAHVYAIHKSAGGGHQTLQLLGKPIRFSV
;
A
#
# COMPACT_ATOMS: atom_id res chain seq x y z
N MET A 1 -7.31 -84.80 28.98
CA MET A 1 -7.61 -84.34 27.60
C MET A 1 -8.88 -83.49 27.61
N ILE A 2 -8.91 -82.37 28.37
CA ILE A 2 -9.95 -81.31 28.31
C ILE A 2 -9.36 -79.94 28.75
N GLU A 3 -8.25 -79.91 29.50
CA GLU A 3 -7.66 -78.64 29.98
C GLU A 3 -6.83 -77.83 28.95
N GLU A 4 -6.24 -78.48 27.94
CA GLU A 4 -5.33 -77.84 26.97
C GLU A 4 -6.06 -77.06 25.85
N GLU A 5 -7.34 -77.35 25.60
CA GLU A 5 -8.10 -76.74 24.50
C GLU A 5 -8.74 -75.39 24.89
N LYS A 6 -8.96 -75.15 26.19
CA LYS A 6 -9.54 -73.88 26.68
C LYS A 6 -8.55 -72.71 26.73
N ILE A 7 -7.24 -72.98 26.76
CA ILE A 7 -6.23 -71.91 26.85
C ILE A 7 -5.96 -71.26 25.48
N LYS A 8 -6.22 -71.96 24.36
CA LYS A 8 -6.02 -71.40 23.01
C LYS A 8 -7.16 -70.52 22.50
N LEU A 9 -8.36 -70.60 23.08
CA LEU A 9 -9.51 -69.78 22.66
C LEU A 9 -9.57 -68.41 23.35
N ASN A 10 -8.96 -68.27 24.53
CA ASN A 10 -8.99 -67.00 25.27
C ASN A 10 -7.95 -65.98 24.77
N ASN A 11 -6.83 -66.44 24.18
CA ASN A 11 -5.77 -65.55 23.69
C ASN A 11 -6.03 -64.98 22.27
N ALA A 12 -7.02 -65.49 21.54
CA ALA A 12 -7.33 -65.01 20.19
C ALA A 12 -8.25 -63.78 20.15
N GLY A 13 -9.09 -63.58 21.19
CA GLY A 13 -10.00 -62.43 21.29
C GLY A 13 -9.33 -61.15 21.82
N GLU A 14 -8.32 -61.31 22.69
CA GLU A 14 -7.65 -60.18 23.35
C GLU A 14 -6.71 -59.41 22.40
N GLY A 15 -6.05 -60.09 21.47
CA GLY A 15 -5.16 -59.46 20.48
C GLY A 15 -5.89 -58.53 19.51
N GLY A 16 -7.06 -58.95 19.01
CA GLY A 16 -7.84 -58.17 18.04
C GLY A 16 -8.50 -56.92 18.64
N GLU A 17 -8.95 -56.97 19.90
CA GLU A 17 -9.47 -55.79 20.59
C GLU A 17 -8.36 -54.81 20.95
N THR A 18 -7.19 -55.30 21.35
CA THR A 18 -6.05 -54.44 21.74
C THR A 18 -5.48 -53.72 20.52
N GLU A 19 -5.30 -54.39 19.38
CA GLU A 19 -4.86 -53.76 18.12
C GLU A 19 -5.90 -52.79 17.55
N ALA A 20 -7.20 -53.12 17.62
CA ALA A 20 -8.27 -52.22 17.18
C ALA A 20 -8.40 -50.99 18.09
N ARG A 21 -8.16 -51.14 19.40
CA ARG A 21 -8.18 -50.05 20.37
C ARG A 21 -6.94 -49.16 20.23
N GLU A 22 -5.77 -49.75 20.01
CA GLU A 22 -4.52 -49.05 19.72
C GLU A 22 -4.62 -48.27 18.39
N SER A 23 -5.10 -48.91 17.32
CA SER A 23 -5.35 -48.28 16.02
C SER A 23 -6.37 -47.13 16.10
N ARG A 24 -7.43 -47.28 16.89
CA ARG A 24 -8.41 -46.20 17.13
C ARG A 24 -7.80 -45.06 17.95
N THR A 25 -6.97 -45.36 18.95
CA THR A 25 -6.30 -44.32 19.75
C THR A 25 -5.22 -43.56 18.96
N LEU A 26 -4.47 -44.25 18.09
CA LEU A 26 -3.51 -43.63 17.17
C LEU A 26 -4.23 -42.75 16.14
N SER A 27 -5.36 -43.21 15.62
CA SER A 27 -6.22 -42.43 14.70
C SER A 27 -6.79 -41.16 15.35
N ILE A 28 -7.21 -41.24 16.61
CA ILE A 28 -7.79 -40.09 17.35
C ILE A 28 -6.69 -39.11 17.78
N SER A 29 -5.54 -39.60 18.27
CA SER A 29 -4.39 -38.79 18.66
C SER A 29 -3.77 -38.07 17.45
N SER A 30 -3.64 -38.76 16.30
CA SER A 30 -3.13 -38.14 15.08
C SER A 30 -4.12 -37.16 14.44
N ARG A 31 -5.44 -37.36 14.59
CA ARG A 31 -6.46 -36.37 14.16
C ARG A 31 -6.36 -35.06 14.93
N ASN A 32 -6.23 -35.10 16.25
CA ASN A 32 -6.08 -33.89 17.06
C ASN A 32 -4.76 -33.18 16.74
N GLY A 33 -3.64 -33.92 16.65
CA GLY A 33 -2.34 -33.38 16.28
C GLY A 33 -2.33 -32.75 14.88
N LEU A 34 -2.97 -33.40 13.90
CA LEU A 34 -3.08 -32.88 12.54
C LEU A 34 -3.93 -31.61 12.48
N THR A 35 -5.04 -31.53 13.24
CA THR A 35 -5.86 -30.30 13.31
C THR A 35 -5.05 -29.13 13.87
N TYR A 36 -4.27 -29.32 14.95
CA TYR A 36 -3.41 -28.27 15.49
C TYR A 36 -2.30 -27.84 14.52
N LEU A 37 -1.71 -28.79 13.79
CA LEU A 37 -0.69 -28.48 12.77
C LEU A 37 -1.27 -27.67 11.60
N LEU A 38 -2.47 -28.03 11.13
CA LEU A 38 -3.16 -27.32 10.04
C LEU A 38 -3.58 -25.91 10.46
N ILE A 39 -4.09 -25.72 11.69
CA ILE A 39 -4.42 -24.39 12.23
C ILE A 39 -3.16 -23.53 12.39
N SER A 40 -2.09 -24.10 12.95
CA SER A 40 -0.84 -23.36 13.15
C SER A 40 -0.22 -22.93 11.82
N LYS A 41 -0.26 -23.81 10.82
CA LYS A 41 0.20 -23.52 9.46
C LYS A 41 -0.62 -22.42 8.82
N SER A 42 -1.96 -22.50 8.88
CA SER A 42 -2.82 -21.48 8.26
C SER A 42 -2.65 -20.11 8.91
N ILE A 43 -2.47 -20.05 10.24
CA ILE A 43 -2.15 -18.81 10.95
C ILE A 43 -0.79 -18.25 10.49
N ALA A 44 0.23 -19.10 10.36
CA ALA A 44 1.55 -18.68 9.89
C ALA A 44 1.50 -18.15 8.45
N GLU A 45 0.80 -18.84 7.55
CA GLU A 45 0.59 -18.40 6.16
C GLU A 45 -0.19 -17.08 6.09
N ALA A 46 -1.27 -16.96 6.86
CA ALA A 46 -2.05 -15.72 6.91
C ALA A 46 -1.22 -14.54 7.43
N THR A 47 -0.39 -14.78 8.46
CA THR A 47 0.50 -13.76 9.01
C THR A 47 1.56 -13.35 7.98
N LEU A 48 2.18 -14.32 7.30
CA LEU A 48 3.16 -14.05 6.26
C LEU A 48 2.56 -13.21 5.12
N VAL A 49 1.37 -13.59 4.64
CA VAL A 49 0.67 -12.87 3.57
C VAL A 49 0.28 -11.46 4.03
N ALA A 50 -0.21 -11.30 5.26
CA ALA A 50 -0.56 -9.99 5.80
C ALA A 50 0.66 -9.07 5.90
N VAL A 51 1.78 -9.56 6.43
CA VAL A 51 3.05 -8.80 6.53
C VAL A 51 3.57 -8.43 5.15
N LEU A 52 3.54 -9.36 4.19
CA LEU A 52 3.96 -9.09 2.83
C LEU A 52 3.05 -8.05 2.17
N ALA A 53 1.74 -8.17 2.33
CA ALA A 53 0.77 -7.23 1.77
C ALA A 53 0.93 -5.83 2.38
N LEU A 54 1.12 -5.72 3.70
CA LEU A 54 1.41 -4.46 4.38
C LEU A 54 2.72 -3.85 3.91
N THR A 55 3.79 -4.66 3.81
CA THR A 55 5.09 -4.20 3.33
C THR A 55 4.97 -3.68 1.91
N PHE A 56 4.40 -4.48 1.00
CA PHE A 56 4.14 -4.08 -0.37
C PHE A 56 3.28 -2.82 -0.42
N TYR A 57 2.25 -2.71 0.41
CA TYR A 57 1.39 -1.53 0.46
C TYR A 57 2.18 -0.27 0.85
N PHE A 58 2.99 -0.33 1.91
CA PHE A 58 3.80 0.81 2.35
C PHE A 58 5.04 1.08 1.51
N THR A 59 5.46 0.15 0.64
CA THR A 59 6.56 0.38 -0.30
C THR A 59 6.09 0.76 -1.70
N ALA A 60 4.93 0.27 -2.13
CA ALA A 60 4.39 0.48 -3.47
C ALA A 60 3.31 1.58 -3.51
N PHE A 61 2.61 1.82 -2.39
CA PHE A 61 1.55 2.83 -2.25
C PHE A 61 1.63 3.76 -1.00
N PRO A 62 2.79 4.09 -0.39
CA PRO A 62 2.86 5.16 0.60
C PRO A 62 2.36 6.49 0.03
N PRO A 63 1.99 7.48 0.89
CA PRO A 63 1.60 8.80 0.40
C PRO A 63 2.76 9.42 -0.38
N TYR A 64 2.61 9.51 -1.69
CA TYR A 64 3.64 10.02 -2.58
C TYR A 64 3.34 11.47 -2.86
N TYR A 65 4.30 12.34 -2.57
CA TYR A 65 4.14 13.78 -2.74
C TYR A 65 3.25 14.44 -1.69
N ARG A 66 3.86 15.36 -0.96
CA ARG A 66 3.17 16.40 -0.20
C ARG A 66 3.28 17.68 -1.00
N GLY A 67 2.21 18.46 -1.06
CA GLY A 67 2.26 19.75 -1.73
C GLY A 67 1.08 20.64 -1.41
N TRP A 68 1.22 21.89 -1.80
CA TRP A 68 0.20 22.92 -1.74
C TRP A 68 0.27 23.76 -3.01
N GLY A 69 -0.83 24.41 -3.35
CA GLY A 69 -0.90 25.37 -4.45
C GLY A 69 -1.93 26.45 -4.16
N GLU A 70 -1.72 27.61 -4.75
CA GLU A 70 -2.59 28.77 -4.61
C GLU A 70 -2.57 29.63 -5.87
N VAL A 71 -3.56 30.51 -6.00
CA VAL A 71 -3.56 31.59 -6.97
C VAL A 71 -2.76 32.76 -6.41
N THR A 72 -1.86 33.31 -7.21
CA THR A 72 -1.06 34.47 -6.86
C THR A 72 -1.75 35.77 -7.27
N ALA A 73 -1.27 36.91 -6.75
CA ALA A 73 -1.78 38.23 -7.12
C ALA A 73 -1.59 38.54 -8.63
N GLU A 74 -0.66 37.88 -9.31
CA GLU A 74 -0.40 38.04 -10.76
C GLU A 74 -1.25 37.10 -11.63
N GLN A 75 -2.33 36.51 -11.09
CA GLN A 75 -3.14 35.49 -11.77
C GLN A 75 -2.30 34.32 -12.30
N ARG A 76 -1.39 33.81 -11.48
CA ARG A 76 -0.64 32.56 -11.72
C ARG A 76 -1.02 31.50 -10.70
N ILE A 77 -0.82 30.23 -11.04
CA ILE A 77 -0.88 29.14 -10.06
C ILE A 77 0.52 28.83 -9.58
N ALA A 78 0.79 28.99 -8.30
CA ALA A 78 2.09 28.72 -7.69
C ALA A 78 1.96 27.82 -6.48
N GLY A 79 3.02 27.12 -6.12
CA GLY A 79 2.99 26.21 -5.00
C GLY A 79 4.30 25.49 -4.78
N TRP A 80 4.21 24.36 -4.09
CA TRP A 80 5.34 23.47 -3.86
C TRP A 80 4.93 22.01 -3.83
N SER A 81 5.87 21.11 -4.13
CA SER A 81 5.69 19.67 -4.08
C SER A 81 6.98 18.95 -3.68
N VAL A 82 6.88 18.01 -2.74
CA VAL A 82 8.01 17.24 -2.20
C VAL A 82 7.69 15.76 -2.24
N ASN A 83 8.55 14.96 -2.86
CA ASN A 83 8.51 13.51 -2.71
C ASN A 83 9.00 13.11 -1.31
N VAL A 84 8.09 12.76 -0.40
CA VAL A 84 8.43 12.42 0.99
C VAL A 84 9.31 11.15 1.08
N ALA A 85 9.18 10.23 0.11
CA ALA A 85 9.98 9.00 0.07
C ALA A 85 11.40 9.23 -0.48
N ALA A 86 11.58 10.22 -1.35
CA ALA A 86 12.87 10.64 -1.89
C ALA A 86 12.97 12.18 -1.86
N PRO A 87 13.26 12.79 -0.70
CA PRO A 87 13.15 14.25 -0.51
C PRO A 87 14.11 15.11 -1.34
N TRP A 88 15.07 14.49 -2.03
CA TRP A 88 16.01 15.17 -2.92
C TRP A 88 15.52 15.20 -4.37
N ASP A 89 14.48 14.42 -4.69
CA ASP A 89 13.91 14.36 -6.03
C ASP A 89 13.02 15.58 -6.30
N ARG A 90 13.06 16.05 -7.54
CA ARG A 90 12.17 17.09 -8.02
C ARG A 90 10.92 16.45 -8.60
N VAL A 91 9.77 17.03 -8.26
CA VAL A 91 8.47 16.45 -8.59
C VAL A 91 7.98 17.06 -9.90
N GLU A 92 7.65 16.22 -10.87
CA GLU A 92 6.91 16.67 -12.05
C GLU A 92 5.45 16.92 -11.65
N VAL A 93 4.91 18.07 -12.05
CA VAL A 93 3.57 18.53 -11.68
C VAL A 93 2.78 18.96 -12.91
N TYR A 94 1.51 18.57 -12.99
CA TYR A 94 0.59 18.94 -14.06
C TYR A 94 -0.51 19.84 -13.52
N LEU A 95 -0.77 20.95 -14.22
CA LEU A 95 -1.88 21.85 -13.97
C LEU A 95 -3.05 21.49 -14.87
N TYR A 96 -4.21 21.31 -14.26
CA TYR A 96 -5.50 21.23 -14.92
C TYR A 96 -6.37 22.40 -14.47
N ILE A 97 -7.15 22.98 -15.38
CA ILE A 97 -8.17 23.99 -15.09
C ILE A 97 -9.48 23.51 -15.69
N ASP A 98 -10.53 23.46 -14.87
CA ASP A 98 -11.86 22.97 -15.26
C ASP A 98 -11.82 21.59 -15.94
N GLY A 99 -10.96 20.70 -15.42
CA GLY A 99 -10.76 19.34 -15.93
C GLY A 99 -9.93 19.23 -17.20
N ARG A 100 -9.39 20.33 -17.74
CA ARG A 100 -8.55 20.33 -18.94
C ARG A 100 -7.08 20.51 -18.58
N PHE A 101 -6.21 19.73 -19.20
CA PHE A 101 -4.76 19.91 -19.05
C PHE A 101 -4.35 21.27 -19.63
N VAL A 102 -3.58 22.03 -18.85
CA VAL A 102 -3.14 23.39 -19.21
C VAL A 102 -1.63 23.43 -19.36
N ALA A 103 -0.89 22.92 -18.36
CA ALA A 103 0.56 23.01 -18.33
C ALA A 103 1.17 21.87 -17.51
N SER A 104 2.47 21.65 -17.73
CA SER A 104 3.29 20.77 -16.90
C SER A 104 4.61 21.46 -16.57
N GLY A 105 5.22 21.09 -15.45
CA GLY A 105 6.46 21.68 -14.98
C GLY A 105 7.15 20.79 -13.96
N THR A 106 8.37 21.16 -13.60
CA THR A 106 9.10 20.52 -12.50
C THR A 106 9.08 21.45 -11.29
N ALA A 107 8.77 20.91 -10.13
CA ALA A 107 8.86 21.61 -8.86
C ALA A 107 10.33 21.72 -8.43
N ASN A 108 11.06 22.68 -8.99
CA ASN A 108 12.49 22.91 -8.76
C ASN A 108 12.84 24.37 -8.43
N LEU A 109 11.85 25.22 -8.13
CA LEU A 109 12.06 26.61 -7.72
C LEU A 109 12.34 26.69 -6.22
N SER A 110 13.05 27.74 -5.79
CA SER A 110 13.40 27.94 -4.38
C SER A 110 12.18 28.28 -3.52
N ARG A 111 12.04 27.58 -2.39
CA ARG A 111 11.02 27.66 -1.34
C ARG A 111 11.65 27.36 0.03
N PRO A 112 12.47 28.28 0.57
CA PRO A 112 13.15 28.09 1.85
C PRO A 112 12.18 27.98 3.04
N ASP A 113 10.96 28.49 2.90
CA ASP A 113 9.89 28.33 3.87
C ASP A 113 9.43 26.86 4.00
N VAL A 114 9.44 26.11 2.90
CA VAL A 114 9.05 24.68 2.89
C VAL A 114 10.09 23.81 3.58
N SER A 115 11.39 24.10 3.36
CA SER A 115 12.48 23.43 4.08
C SER A 115 12.53 23.86 5.55
N GLY A 116 12.34 25.14 5.84
CA GLY A 116 12.28 25.70 7.19
C GLY A 116 11.14 25.11 8.04
N ALA A 117 10.00 24.78 7.43
CA ALA A 117 8.89 24.07 8.09
C ALA A 117 9.15 22.56 8.29
N GLY A 118 10.27 22.03 7.79
CA GLY A 118 10.63 20.61 7.88
C GLY A 118 9.89 19.70 6.90
N PHE A 119 9.25 20.25 5.86
CA PHE A 119 8.56 19.45 4.84
C PHE A 119 9.50 18.92 3.75
N ALA A 120 10.64 19.57 3.56
CA ALA A 120 11.66 19.23 2.57
C ALA A 120 13.06 19.18 3.21
N ARG A 121 14.01 18.53 2.52
CA ARG A 121 15.43 18.51 2.91
C ARG A 121 16.24 19.64 2.30
N ASP A 122 15.77 20.24 1.21
CA ASP A 122 16.30 21.43 0.57
C ASP A 122 15.17 22.38 0.17
N GLU A 123 15.49 23.53 -0.42
CA GLU A 123 14.51 24.55 -0.82
C GLU A 123 13.92 24.36 -2.22
N TRP A 124 14.41 23.43 -3.03
CA TRP A 124 14.15 23.39 -4.47
C TRP A 124 12.90 22.56 -4.78
N HIS A 125 11.75 23.01 -4.28
CA HIS A 125 10.49 22.27 -4.36
C HIS A 125 9.31 23.13 -4.82
N GLY A 126 9.55 24.36 -5.23
CA GLY A 126 8.52 25.28 -5.74
C GLY A 126 8.19 25.05 -7.21
N TYR A 127 6.95 25.39 -7.60
CA TYR A 127 6.53 25.47 -8.99
C TYR A 127 5.69 26.74 -9.20
N VAL A 128 5.63 27.20 -10.45
CA VAL A 128 4.73 28.26 -10.91
C VAL A 128 4.27 28.00 -12.33
N PHE A 129 3.02 28.31 -12.62
CA PHE A 129 2.39 28.23 -13.92
C PHE A 129 1.74 29.55 -14.28
N ASP A 130 2.06 30.06 -15.46
CA ASP A 130 1.27 31.10 -16.10
C ASP A 130 -0.10 30.55 -16.52
N LEU A 131 -1.15 31.35 -16.34
CA LEU A 131 -2.49 31.00 -16.81
C LEU A 131 -2.64 31.34 -18.29
N PRO A 132 -3.25 30.47 -19.11
CA PRO A 132 -3.68 30.84 -20.45
C PRO A 132 -4.81 31.89 -20.36
N PRO A 133 -5.18 32.55 -21.47
CA PRO A 133 -6.40 33.33 -21.51
C PRO A 133 -7.61 32.45 -21.13
N LEU A 134 -8.35 32.86 -20.10
CA LEU A 134 -9.56 32.21 -19.62
C LEU A 134 -10.77 33.12 -19.87
N GLU A 135 -11.95 32.52 -19.96
CA GLU A 135 -13.21 33.28 -20.01
C GLU A 135 -13.43 33.99 -18.67
N LYS A 136 -14.26 35.05 -18.65
CA LYS A 136 -14.60 35.71 -17.38
C LYS A 136 -15.50 34.80 -16.55
N GLY A 137 -15.20 34.66 -15.27
CA GLY A 137 -15.98 33.83 -14.36
C GLY A 137 -15.13 33.05 -13.36
N GLU A 138 -15.78 32.11 -12.67
CA GLU A 138 -15.17 31.23 -11.68
C GLU A 138 -14.54 30.01 -12.35
N HIS A 139 -13.33 29.67 -11.92
CA HIS A 139 -12.55 28.54 -12.41
C HIS A 139 -12.03 27.69 -11.25
N GLU A 140 -11.77 26.42 -11.53
CA GLU A 140 -11.18 25.49 -10.57
C GLU A 140 -9.90 24.84 -11.13
N ALA A 141 -8.76 25.15 -10.49
CA ALA A 141 -7.47 24.56 -10.80
C ALA A 141 -7.16 23.35 -9.91
N HIS A 142 -6.60 22.31 -10.53
CA HIS A 142 -6.09 21.12 -9.88
C HIS A 142 -4.61 20.93 -10.27
N VAL A 143 -3.74 20.78 -9.28
CA VAL A 143 -2.33 20.45 -9.54
C VAL A 143 -2.07 19.01 -9.10
N TYR A 144 -1.57 18.20 -10.02
CA TYR A 144 -1.24 16.79 -9.77
C TYR A 144 0.26 16.59 -9.77
N ALA A 145 0.79 15.86 -8.79
CA ALA A 145 2.12 15.28 -8.88
C ALA A 145 2.09 14.00 -9.69
N ILE A 146 3.13 13.79 -10.50
CA ILE A 146 3.26 12.65 -11.41
C ILE A 146 4.26 11.65 -10.83
N HIS A 147 3.80 10.42 -10.62
CA HIS A 147 4.69 9.29 -10.37
C HIS A 147 4.77 8.42 -11.62
N LYS A 148 5.98 8.17 -12.14
CA LYS A 148 6.23 7.24 -13.25
C LYS A 148 6.71 5.92 -12.67
N SER A 149 6.09 4.81 -13.07
CA SER A 149 6.62 3.49 -12.71
C SER A 149 8.01 3.28 -13.33
N ALA A 150 8.84 2.42 -12.72
CA ALA A 150 10.22 2.19 -13.17
C ALA A 150 10.35 1.77 -14.66
N GLY A 151 9.28 1.23 -15.26
CA GLY A 151 9.22 0.87 -16.68
C GLY A 151 8.49 1.88 -17.57
N GLY A 152 8.04 3.02 -17.05
CA GLY A 152 7.39 4.11 -17.79
C GLY A 152 5.96 3.83 -18.32
N GLY A 153 5.50 2.58 -18.30
CA GLY A 153 4.20 2.17 -18.84
C GLY A 153 2.99 2.60 -18.01
N HIS A 154 3.20 3.03 -16.76
CA HIS A 154 2.12 3.50 -15.89
C HIS A 154 2.53 4.82 -15.23
N GLN A 155 1.58 5.76 -15.20
CA GLN A 155 1.70 7.01 -14.48
C GLN A 155 0.52 7.11 -13.52
N THR A 156 0.79 7.49 -12.28
CA THR A 156 -0.25 7.84 -11.33
C THR A 156 -0.24 9.34 -11.09
N LEU A 157 -1.45 9.90 -10.99
CA LEU A 157 -1.68 11.29 -10.65
C LEU A 157 -2.11 11.37 -9.19
N GLN A 158 -1.39 12.16 -8.39
CA GLN A 158 -1.83 12.48 -7.05
C GLN A 158 -2.16 13.97 -6.95
N LEU A 159 -3.39 14.29 -6.55
CA LEU A 159 -3.79 15.68 -6.31
C LEU A 159 -2.95 16.28 -5.17
N LEU A 160 -2.37 17.45 -5.43
CA LEU A 160 -1.66 18.23 -4.43
C LEU A 160 -2.64 19.16 -3.70
N GLY A 161 -2.72 19.02 -2.39
CA GLY A 161 -3.58 19.86 -1.56
C GLY A 161 -5.07 19.72 -1.90
N LYS A 162 -5.73 20.85 -2.11
CA LYS A 162 -7.16 20.94 -2.46
C LYS A 162 -7.31 21.65 -3.81
N PRO A 163 -8.45 21.49 -4.51
CA PRO A 163 -8.76 22.30 -5.68
C PRO A 163 -8.68 23.79 -5.35
N ILE A 164 -8.07 24.58 -6.25
CA ILE A 164 -7.84 26.01 -6.11
C ILE A 164 -8.93 26.74 -6.90
N ARG A 165 -9.76 27.52 -6.22
CA ARG A 165 -10.82 28.31 -6.86
C ARG A 165 -10.38 29.75 -7.04
N PHE A 166 -10.64 30.32 -8.21
CA PHE A 166 -10.29 31.69 -8.53
C PHE A 166 -11.22 32.25 -9.61
N SER A 167 -11.35 33.58 -9.63
CA SER A 167 -12.11 34.30 -10.66
C SER A 167 -11.18 35.05 -11.60
N VAL A 168 -11.56 35.09 -12.88
CA VAL A 168 -10.93 35.90 -13.93
C VAL A 168 -11.84 37.04 -14.36
#